data_AF-Q4CLF0-F1
#
_entry.id   AF-Q4CLF0-F1
#
_cell.length_a   1.000
_cell.length_b   1.000
_cell.length_c   1.000
_cell.angle_alpha   90.00
_cell.angle_beta   90.00
_cell.angle_gamma   90.00
#
_symmetry.space_group_name_H-M   'P 1'
#
loop_
_entity.id
_entity.type
_entity.pdbx_description
1 polymer ?
#
loop_
_entity_poly.entity_id
_entity_poly.type
_entity_poly.pdbx_seq_one_letter_code
_entity_poly.pdbx_strand_id
1 'polypeptide(L)'
;MVTRTARLGGKTNGAKPSGLLLNKKGLHSVHEVTLANYSAEYLYLRENELTEFDAEVTMENLKVLDLSINEIGGTVDFLSKTPFLRHLYMTGNRVESLHGIANFSSLETLCLSDNAINSFEGLERLPNLRVLSLNFNNISSFEHYPNLPSLHTLNLVGNPVTEIPSYRSMAIAINNPNLVTIDGNPVQGEERAALEHYQGKVAYCICEGFIVEGDNVEEATDAFLLKLQRAREKSKHLQLCSIRLAPEDETRNVLTEGIPVRLTC
;
A
#
# COMPACT_ATOMS: atom_id res chain seq x y z
N MET A 1 -4.49 -32.44 -22.99
CA MET A 1 -3.53 -33.39 -23.59
C MET A 1 -2.24 -32.65 -23.87
N VAL A 2 -1.40 -32.47 -22.85
CA VAL A 2 0.00 -32.06 -22.99
C VAL A 2 0.81 -33.05 -22.16
N THR A 3 1.84 -33.56 -22.81
CA THR A 3 2.56 -34.79 -22.55
C THR A 3 3.65 -34.60 -21.49
N ARG A 4 3.87 -35.64 -20.69
CA ARG A 4 4.98 -35.84 -19.73
C ARG A 4 6.36 -35.43 -20.25
N THR A 5 7.19 -34.91 -19.35
CA THR A 5 8.64 -35.21 -19.10
C THR A 5 9.13 -34.21 -18.02
N ALA A 6 10.02 -34.45 -17.06
CA ALA A 6 10.82 -35.59 -16.63
C ALA A 6 11.33 -35.29 -15.19
N ARG A 7 11.67 -36.35 -14.44
CA ARG A 7 12.42 -36.32 -13.18
C ARG A 7 13.86 -35.83 -13.41
N LEU A 8 14.49 -35.20 -12.40
CA LEU A 8 15.74 -35.63 -11.74
C LEU A 8 16.34 -34.50 -10.90
N GLY A 9 16.67 -34.82 -9.64
CA GLY A 9 17.51 -33.98 -8.78
C GLY A 9 18.91 -33.79 -9.38
N GLY A 10 19.44 -32.59 -9.25
CA GLY A 10 20.73 -32.19 -9.80
C GLY A 10 21.30 -31.01 -9.02
N LYS A 11 22.47 -31.27 -8.43
CA LYS A 11 23.32 -30.41 -7.60
C LYS A 11 23.38 -28.94 -8.03
N THR A 12 23.38 -28.08 -7.01
CA THR A 12 23.75 -26.66 -7.02
C THR A 12 25.08 -26.42 -7.73
N ASN A 13 25.04 -25.83 -8.92
CA ASN A 13 26.21 -25.34 -9.66
C ASN A 13 25.78 -24.14 -10.50
N GLY A 14 26.13 -22.92 -10.06
CA GLY A 14 26.22 -21.69 -10.87
C GLY A 14 25.13 -21.44 -11.93
N ALA A 15 23.89 -21.89 -11.72
CA ALA A 15 22.84 -21.84 -12.72
C ALA A 15 22.39 -20.38 -12.88
N LYS A 16 22.43 -19.89 -14.12
CA LYS A 16 21.86 -18.59 -14.52
C LYS A 16 20.46 -18.49 -13.91
N PRO A 17 20.07 -17.35 -13.30
CA PRO A 17 18.81 -17.27 -12.59
C PRO A 17 17.65 -17.71 -13.50
N SER A 18 16.81 -18.60 -12.99
CA SER A 18 15.72 -19.21 -13.77
C SER A 18 14.56 -18.23 -13.85
N GLY A 19 14.39 -17.63 -15.04
CA GLY A 19 13.23 -16.83 -15.38
C GLY A 19 12.24 -17.62 -16.22
N LEU A 20 10.96 -17.56 -15.86
CA LEU A 20 9.84 -18.16 -16.61
C LEU A 20 9.03 -17.07 -17.30
N LEU A 21 8.89 -17.19 -18.62
CA LEU A 21 8.05 -16.32 -19.46
C LEU A 21 6.80 -17.09 -19.90
N LEU A 22 5.68 -16.82 -19.25
CA LEU A 22 4.39 -17.47 -19.44
C LEU A 22 3.27 -16.47 -19.78
N ASN A 23 3.64 -15.41 -20.48
CA ASN A 23 2.68 -14.41 -20.95
C ASN A 23 1.78 -14.98 -22.05
N LYS A 24 0.51 -14.56 -22.12
CA LYS A 24 -0.45 -14.91 -23.20
C LYS A 24 -0.63 -16.42 -23.37
N LYS A 25 -0.84 -17.13 -22.26
CA LYS A 25 -1.00 -18.59 -22.24
C LYS A 25 -2.42 -19.04 -21.91
N GLY A 26 -3.35 -18.10 -21.65
CA GLY A 26 -4.71 -18.42 -21.21
C GLY A 26 -4.71 -19.14 -19.87
N LEU A 27 -3.75 -18.82 -19.00
CA LEU A 27 -3.67 -19.42 -17.67
C LEU A 27 -4.77 -18.86 -16.79
N HIS A 28 -5.51 -19.75 -16.16
CA HIS A 28 -6.53 -19.42 -15.16
C HIS A 28 -6.03 -19.68 -13.73
N SER A 29 -4.87 -20.34 -13.60
CA SER A 29 -4.24 -20.72 -12.34
C SER A 29 -2.72 -20.76 -12.52
N VAL A 30 -1.99 -20.45 -11.45
CA VAL A 30 -0.54 -20.57 -11.34
C VAL A 30 -0.12 -21.78 -10.50
N HIS A 31 -1.06 -22.55 -9.94
CA HIS A 31 -0.78 -23.67 -9.04
C HIS A 31 0.23 -24.69 -9.63
N GLU A 32 -0.05 -25.28 -10.79
CA GLU A 32 0.86 -26.27 -11.41
C GLU A 32 2.20 -25.64 -11.82
N VAL A 33 2.16 -24.40 -12.30
CA VAL A 33 3.34 -23.65 -12.75
C VAL A 33 4.28 -23.40 -11.57
N THR A 34 3.75 -22.92 -10.45
CA THR A 34 4.52 -22.58 -9.25
C THR A 34 5.03 -23.83 -8.55
N LEU A 35 4.25 -24.92 -8.52
CA LEU A 35 4.70 -26.22 -8.01
C LEU A 35 5.91 -26.78 -8.79
N ALA A 36 5.91 -26.65 -10.12
CA ALA A 36 7.01 -27.13 -10.95
C ALA A 36 8.24 -26.21 -10.92
N ASN A 37 8.06 -24.94 -10.56
CA ASN A 37 9.08 -23.89 -10.71
C ASN A 37 9.25 -23.03 -9.44
N TYR A 38 9.10 -23.63 -8.26
CA TYR A 38 9.17 -22.95 -6.97
C TYR A 38 10.51 -22.24 -6.70
N SER A 39 11.58 -22.66 -7.39
CA SER A 39 12.91 -22.06 -7.31
C SER A 39 13.13 -20.87 -8.26
N ALA A 40 12.12 -20.47 -9.03
CA ALA A 40 12.23 -19.39 -10.00
C ALA A 40 12.57 -18.05 -9.35
N GLU A 41 13.43 -17.26 -10.01
CA GLU A 41 13.78 -15.91 -9.58
C GLU A 41 12.94 -14.83 -10.29
N TYR A 42 12.47 -15.13 -11.50
CA TYR A 42 11.67 -14.23 -12.32
C TYR A 42 10.46 -14.99 -12.87
N LEU A 43 9.25 -14.47 -12.66
CA LEU A 43 8.02 -15.07 -13.17
C LEU A 43 7.19 -14.00 -13.88
N TYR A 44 7.01 -14.17 -15.18
CA TYR A 44 6.22 -13.28 -16.03
C TYR A 44 4.98 -14.03 -16.50
N LEU A 45 3.81 -13.52 -16.10
CA LEU A 45 2.48 -14.11 -16.29
C LEU A 45 1.51 -13.10 -16.91
N ARG A 46 2.02 -12.17 -17.71
CA ARG A 46 1.23 -11.08 -18.29
C ARG A 46 0.18 -11.59 -19.26
N GLU A 47 -0.93 -10.88 -19.38
CA GLU A 47 -1.96 -11.15 -20.40
C GLU A 47 -2.46 -12.60 -20.31
N ASN A 48 -2.84 -13.02 -19.11
CA ASN A 48 -3.51 -14.29 -18.84
C ASN A 48 -4.92 -14.01 -18.28
N GLU A 49 -5.59 -15.04 -17.77
CA GLU A 49 -6.97 -15.00 -17.26
C GLU A 49 -6.97 -15.32 -15.75
N LEU A 50 -5.92 -14.90 -15.02
CA LEU A 50 -5.78 -15.17 -13.59
C LEU A 50 -6.73 -14.27 -12.78
N THR A 51 -7.55 -14.87 -11.93
CA THR A 51 -8.39 -14.15 -10.95
C THR A 51 -7.74 -14.03 -9.58
N GLU A 52 -6.72 -14.84 -9.31
CA GLU A 52 -5.93 -14.86 -8.09
C GLU A 52 -4.51 -15.40 -8.36
N PHE A 53 -3.61 -15.27 -7.39
CA PHE A 53 -2.30 -15.93 -7.40
C PHE A 53 -2.32 -17.13 -6.44
N ASP A 54 -2.80 -18.26 -6.93
CA ASP A 54 -3.08 -19.50 -6.16
C ASP A 54 -1.83 -20.39 -5.92
N ALA A 55 -0.69 -19.78 -5.61
CA ALA A 55 0.52 -20.52 -5.29
C ALA A 55 0.43 -21.21 -3.92
N GLU A 56 0.51 -22.53 -3.87
CA GLU A 56 0.53 -23.27 -2.60
C GLU A 56 1.91 -23.29 -1.95
N VAL A 57 2.96 -23.29 -2.77
CA VAL A 57 4.37 -23.31 -2.35
C VAL A 57 4.91 -21.92 -2.08
N THR A 58 5.86 -21.82 -1.15
CA THR A 58 6.60 -20.58 -0.93
C THR A 58 7.73 -20.50 -1.95
N MET A 59 7.75 -19.42 -2.74
CA MET A 59 8.77 -19.14 -3.75
C MET A 59 9.90 -18.30 -3.14
N GLU A 60 10.77 -18.93 -2.35
CA GLU A 60 11.84 -18.26 -1.58
C GLU A 60 12.88 -17.52 -2.44
N ASN A 61 12.97 -17.83 -3.73
CA ASN A 61 13.93 -17.18 -4.64
C ASN A 61 13.29 -16.09 -5.51
N LEU A 62 11.97 -15.93 -5.49
CA LEU A 62 11.27 -15.05 -6.41
C LEU A 62 11.58 -13.59 -6.09
N LYS A 63 12.20 -12.89 -7.05
CA LYS A 63 12.59 -11.48 -6.96
C LYS A 63 11.69 -10.59 -7.81
N VAL A 64 11.23 -11.09 -8.95
CA VAL A 64 10.37 -10.37 -9.90
C VAL A 64 9.13 -11.19 -10.22
N LEU A 65 7.96 -10.58 -10.03
CA LEU A 65 6.67 -11.14 -10.37
C LEU A 65 5.89 -10.12 -11.21
N ASP A 66 5.51 -10.52 -12.42
CA ASP A 66 4.70 -9.70 -13.32
C ASP A 66 3.39 -10.41 -13.64
N LEU A 67 2.31 -9.91 -13.05
CA LEU A 67 0.93 -10.34 -13.19
C LEU A 67 0.11 -9.31 -13.98
N SER A 68 0.74 -8.41 -14.73
CA SER A 68 0.04 -7.33 -15.43
C SER A 68 -0.93 -7.88 -16.49
N ILE A 69 -2.08 -7.23 -16.66
CA ILE A 69 -3.14 -7.60 -17.62
C ILE A 69 -3.66 -9.01 -17.29
N ASN A 70 -4.31 -9.11 -16.14
CA ASN A 70 -5.04 -10.29 -15.67
C ASN A 70 -6.39 -9.82 -15.10
N GLU A 71 -7.09 -10.67 -14.36
CA GLU A 71 -8.37 -10.37 -13.72
C GLU A 71 -8.27 -10.40 -12.18
N ILE A 72 -7.07 -10.22 -11.62
CA ILE A 72 -6.83 -10.33 -10.18
C ILE A 72 -7.53 -9.17 -9.48
N GLY A 73 -8.46 -9.50 -8.58
CA GLY A 73 -9.33 -8.54 -7.91
C GLY A 73 -9.12 -8.42 -6.40
N GLY A 74 -9.66 -7.36 -5.81
CA GLY A 74 -9.69 -7.20 -4.36
C GLY A 74 -8.35 -6.72 -3.77
N THR A 75 -7.76 -7.52 -2.89
CA THR A 75 -6.52 -7.22 -2.14
C THR A 75 -5.32 -8.01 -2.64
N VAL A 76 -4.10 -7.60 -2.30
CA VAL A 76 -2.87 -8.33 -2.63
C VAL A 76 -2.46 -9.22 -1.45
N ASP A 77 -3.05 -10.40 -1.31
CA ASP A 77 -2.93 -11.30 -0.15
C ASP A 77 -1.91 -12.44 -0.31
N PHE A 78 -1.36 -12.62 -1.51
CA PHE A 78 -0.44 -13.71 -1.83
C PHE A 78 1.02 -13.44 -1.45
N LEU A 79 1.37 -12.23 -1.00
CA LEU A 79 2.77 -11.87 -0.79
C LEU A 79 3.48 -12.77 0.21
N SER A 80 2.76 -13.34 1.19
CA SER A 80 3.28 -14.36 2.11
C SER A 80 3.98 -15.55 1.43
N LYS A 81 3.62 -15.85 0.18
CA LYS A 81 4.24 -16.91 -0.65
C LYS A 81 5.53 -16.47 -1.34
N THR A 82 5.87 -15.19 -1.31
CA THR A 82 6.99 -14.58 -2.07
C THR A 82 7.85 -13.67 -1.16
N PRO A 83 8.38 -14.17 -0.03
CA PRO A 83 8.97 -13.36 1.05
C PRO A 83 10.14 -12.44 0.68
N PHE A 84 10.78 -12.67 -0.48
CA PHE A 84 11.92 -11.90 -0.95
C PHE A 84 11.64 -11.13 -2.25
N LEU A 85 10.36 -10.97 -2.60
CA LEU A 85 9.93 -10.25 -3.78
C LEU A 85 10.41 -8.78 -3.72
N ARG A 86 11.02 -8.32 -4.81
CA ARG A 86 11.54 -6.95 -4.96
C ARG A 86 10.75 -6.12 -5.94
N HIS A 87 10.26 -6.74 -7.01
CA HIS A 87 9.51 -6.05 -8.04
C HIS A 87 8.19 -6.77 -8.30
N LEU A 88 7.09 -6.08 -8.02
CA LEU A 88 5.73 -6.54 -8.28
C LEU A 88 5.07 -5.64 -9.32
N TYR A 89 4.62 -6.25 -10.41
CA TYR A 89 3.85 -5.60 -11.47
C TYR A 89 2.48 -6.25 -11.56
N MET A 90 1.43 -5.45 -11.43
CA MET A 90 0.02 -5.84 -11.46
C MET A 90 -0.80 -4.80 -12.24
N THR A 91 -0.20 -4.14 -13.23
CA THR A 91 -0.87 -3.12 -14.05
C THR A 91 -2.02 -3.75 -14.85
N GLY A 92 -3.19 -3.11 -14.92
CA GLY A 92 -4.33 -3.63 -15.70
C GLY A 92 -4.97 -4.85 -15.03
N ASN A 93 -5.29 -4.73 -13.74
CA ASN A 93 -6.01 -5.75 -12.96
C ASN A 93 -7.27 -5.12 -12.35
N ARG A 94 -7.90 -5.78 -11.36
CA ARG A 94 -9.08 -5.30 -10.64
C ARG A 94 -8.79 -5.08 -9.14
N VAL A 95 -7.55 -4.74 -8.79
CA VAL A 95 -7.15 -4.48 -7.39
C VAL A 95 -7.89 -3.24 -6.89
N GLU A 96 -8.53 -3.35 -5.74
CA GLU A 96 -9.32 -2.29 -5.12
C GLU A 96 -8.65 -1.73 -3.86
N SER A 97 -7.78 -2.53 -3.24
CA SER A 97 -7.14 -2.19 -1.96
C SER A 97 -5.69 -2.66 -1.89
N LEU A 98 -4.87 -1.87 -1.18
CA LEU A 98 -3.46 -2.16 -0.93
C LEU A 98 -3.25 -3.01 0.33
N HIS A 99 -4.31 -3.44 1.00
CA HIS A 99 -4.21 -4.40 2.11
C HIS A 99 -3.52 -5.69 1.65
N GLY A 100 -2.69 -6.26 2.54
CA GLY A 100 -1.83 -7.42 2.26
C GLY A 100 -0.42 -7.06 1.77
N ILE A 101 -0.21 -5.82 1.30
CA ILE A 101 1.12 -5.30 0.92
C ILE A 101 1.92 -4.84 2.15
N ALA A 102 1.23 -4.54 3.27
CA ALA A 102 1.85 -4.09 4.50
C ALA A 102 3.00 -5.01 4.94
N ASN A 103 4.10 -4.39 5.37
CA ASN A 103 5.29 -5.04 5.95
C ASN A 103 6.19 -5.83 4.98
N PHE A 104 5.97 -5.76 3.67
CA PHE A 104 6.85 -6.38 2.68
C PHE A 104 8.15 -5.60 2.47
N SER A 105 9.04 -5.75 3.45
CA SER A 105 10.27 -4.97 3.56
C SER A 105 11.25 -5.13 2.39
N SER A 106 11.18 -6.22 1.62
CA SER A 106 12.03 -6.44 0.45
C SER A 106 11.58 -5.68 -0.80
N LEU A 107 10.36 -5.16 -0.83
CA LEU A 107 9.77 -4.59 -2.04
C LEU A 107 10.45 -3.26 -2.40
N GLU A 108 10.98 -3.17 -3.63
CA GLU A 108 11.67 -2.01 -4.19
C GLU A 108 10.82 -1.32 -5.27
N THR A 109 9.95 -2.06 -5.97
CA THR A 109 9.06 -1.55 -7.03
C THR A 109 7.67 -2.15 -6.91
N LEU A 110 6.66 -1.29 -6.89
CA LEU A 110 5.24 -1.65 -6.91
C LEU A 110 4.52 -0.89 -8.03
N CYS A 111 4.03 -1.63 -9.02
CA CYS A 111 3.27 -1.09 -10.13
C CYS A 111 1.86 -1.67 -10.14
N LEU A 112 0.87 -0.82 -9.88
CA LEU A 112 -0.56 -1.12 -9.78
C LEU A 112 -1.38 -0.13 -10.63
N SER A 113 -0.81 0.36 -11.73
CA SER A 113 -1.52 1.27 -12.62
C SER A 113 -2.72 0.60 -13.28
N ASP A 114 -3.75 1.35 -13.67
CA ASP A 114 -4.96 0.80 -14.32
C ASP A 114 -5.62 -0.30 -13.46
N ASN A 115 -6.06 0.11 -12.27
CA ASN A 115 -6.76 -0.70 -11.28
C ASN A 115 -7.91 0.16 -10.68
N ALA A 116 -8.51 -0.28 -9.57
CA ALA A 116 -9.63 0.41 -8.92
C ALA A 116 -9.29 0.97 -7.53
N ILE A 117 -8.01 1.17 -7.22
CA ILE A 117 -7.52 1.62 -5.90
C ILE A 117 -7.99 3.05 -5.64
N ASN A 118 -8.53 3.33 -4.45
CA ASN A 118 -9.06 4.65 -4.10
C ASN A 118 -8.38 5.32 -2.89
N SER A 119 -7.54 4.59 -2.16
CA SER A 119 -6.82 5.08 -0.98
C SER A 119 -5.42 4.47 -0.89
N PHE A 120 -4.58 5.08 -0.04
CA PHE A 120 -3.26 4.53 0.30
C PHE A 120 -3.32 3.52 1.47
N GLU A 121 -4.50 3.27 2.04
CA GLU A 121 -4.67 2.34 3.15
C GLU A 121 -4.18 0.93 2.79
N GLY A 122 -3.45 0.31 3.72
CA GLY A 122 -2.80 -0.98 3.51
C GLY A 122 -1.32 -0.86 3.09
N LEU A 123 -0.88 0.32 2.64
CA LEU A 123 0.54 0.65 2.67
C LEU A 123 0.88 1.20 4.05
N GLU A 124 1.70 0.48 4.82
CA GLU A 124 2.14 0.95 6.14
C GLU A 124 3.66 1.14 6.20
N ARG A 125 4.40 0.04 6.01
CA ARG A 125 5.85 0.02 6.19
C ARG A 125 6.54 -0.69 5.02
N LEU A 126 7.06 0.11 4.09
CA LEU A 126 7.84 -0.35 2.94
C LEU A 126 9.17 0.42 2.88
N PRO A 127 10.14 0.10 3.75
CA PRO A 127 11.36 0.89 3.94
C PRO A 127 12.26 0.93 2.71
N ASN A 128 12.13 -0.05 1.80
CA ASN A 128 12.96 -0.18 0.61
C ASN A 128 12.23 0.20 -0.68
N LEU A 129 10.95 0.60 -0.63
CA LEU A 129 10.19 0.93 -1.82
C LEU A 129 10.76 2.20 -2.46
N ARG A 130 11.19 2.08 -3.73
CA ARG A 130 11.78 3.18 -4.51
C ARG A 130 10.83 3.70 -5.57
N VAL A 131 9.97 2.83 -6.10
CA VAL A 131 9.03 3.18 -7.17
C VAL A 131 7.63 2.72 -6.79
N LEU A 132 6.69 3.66 -6.74
CA LEU A 132 5.26 3.43 -6.56
C LEU A 132 4.51 4.00 -7.76
N SER A 133 3.86 3.13 -8.53
CA SER A 133 3.08 3.55 -9.70
C SER A 133 1.62 3.13 -9.55
N LEU A 134 0.76 4.12 -9.35
CA LEU A 134 -0.68 3.98 -9.14
C LEU A 134 -1.47 4.80 -10.18
N ASN A 135 -0.88 5.07 -11.36
CA ASN A 135 -1.56 5.79 -12.45
C ASN A 135 -2.91 5.16 -12.79
N PHE A 136 -3.88 5.96 -13.25
CA PHE A 136 -5.21 5.50 -13.67
C PHE A 136 -5.89 4.62 -12.60
N ASN A 137 -6.02 5.19 -11.40
CA ASN A 137 -6.78 4.66 -10.28
C ASN A 137 -7.76 5.77 -9.81
N ASN A 138 -8.38 5.59 -8.64
CA ASN A 138 -9.42 6.47 -8.09
C ASN A 138 -8.95 7.25 -6.84
N ILE A 139 -7.65 7.48 -6.67
CA ILE A 139 -7.08 8.16 -5.50
C ILE A 139 -7.43 9.66 -5.54
N SER A 140 -8.12 10.15 -4.52
CA SER A 140 -8.60 11.54 -4.48
C SER A 140 -7.85 12.45 -3.50
N SER A 141 -7.10 11.88 -2.55
CA SER A 141 -6.31 12.61 -1.57
C SER A 141 -5.08 11.80 -1.16
N PHE A 142 -4.19 12.41 -0.37
CA PHE A 142 -3.08 11.72 0.30
C PHE A 142 -3.45 11.22 1.71
N GLU A 143 -4.75 11.09 2.01
CA GLU A 143 -5.19 10.50 3.27
C GLU A 143 -4.66 9.08 3.42
N HIS A 144 -4.18 8.74 4.62
CA HIS A 144 -3.53 7.49 4.96
C HIS A 144 -2.23 7.20 4.19
N TYR A 145 -1.57 8.22 3.63
CA TYR A 145 -0.31 8.03 2.94
C TYR A 145 0.80 7.51 3.90
N PRO A 146 1.50 6.42 3.56
CA PRO A 146 2.56 5.85 4.39
C PRO A 146 3.82 6.70 4.46
N ASN A 147 4.64 6.49 5.48
CA ASN A 147 6.02 6.94 5.46
C ASN A 147 6.88 6.01 4.58
N LEU A 148 7.29 6.49 3.41
CA LEU A 148 8.11 5.75 2.43
C LEU A 148 9.51 6.37 2.33
N PRO A 149 10.44 6.07 3.26
CA PRO A 149 11.70 6.79 3.39
C PRO A 149 12.63 6.61 2.18
N SER A 150 12.45 5.57 1.37
CA SER A 150 13.29 5.31 0.19
C SER A 150 12.59 5.63 -1.14
N LEU A 151 11.43 6.28 -1.14
CA LEU A 151 10.69 6.52 -2.38
C LEU A 151 11.39 7.56 -3.24
N HIS A 152 11.70 7.20 -4.49
CA HIS A 152 12.32 8.08 -5.49
C HIS A 152 11.33 8.44 -6.60
N THR A 153 10.36 7.59 -6.91
CA THR A 153 9.41 7.81 -8.00
C THR A 153 7.99 7.53 -7.52
N LEU A 154 7.14 8.54 -7.63
CA LEU A 154 5.70 8.44 -7.40
C LEU A 154 4.97 8.78 -8.70
N ASN A 155 4.13 7.87 -9.18
CA ASN A 155 3.30 8.11 -10.36
C ASN A 155 1.82 7.92 -10.01
N LEU A 156 1.04 8.98 -10.16
CA LEU A 156 -0.40 9.06 -9.87
C LEU A 156 -1.19 9.65 -11.04
N VAL A 157 -0.60 9.86 -12.23
CA VAL A 157 -1.30 10.36 -13.44
C VAL A 157 -2.65 9.68 -13.62
N GLY A 158 -3.70 10.46 -13.84
CA GLY A 158 -5.05 9.94 -14.09
C GLY A 158 -5.80 9.53 -12.82
N ASN A 159 -5.36 9.99 -11.64
CA ASN A 159 -6.13 9.92 -10.40
C ASN A 159 -6.76 11.28 -10.09
N PRO A 160 -7.93 11.36 -9.44
CA PRO A 160 -8.54 12.64 -9.06
C PRO A 160 -7.63 13.58 -8.25
N VAL A 161 -6.70 13.04 -7.44
CA VAL A 161 -5.73 13.83 -6.66
C VAL A 161 -4.83 14.70 -7.54
N THR A 162 -4.58 14.32 -8.81
CA THR A 162 -3.71 15.08 -9.71
C THR A 162 -4.35 16.36 -10.26
N GLU A 163 -5.67 16.50 -10.12
CA GLU A 163 -6.41 17.70 -10.53
C GLU A 163 -6.34 18.82 -9.47
N ILE A 164 -5.85 18.52 -8.26
CA ILE A 164 -5.68 19.49 -7.19
C ILE A 164 -4.49 20.42 -7.53
N PRO A 165 -4.65 21.76 -7.54
CA PRO A 165 -3.56 22.68 -7.91
C PRO A 165 -2.28 22.51 -7.08
N SER A 166 -2.41 22.15 -5.80
CA SER A 166 -1.31 21.94 -4.85
C SER A 166 -0.78 20.49 -4.84
N TYR A 167 -1.26 19.61 -5.72
CA TYR A 167 -0.91 18.18 -5.77
C TYR A 167 0.59 17.93 -5.71
N ARG A 168 1.38 18.58 -6.57
CA ARG A 168 2.83 18.39 -6.61
C ARG A 168 3.49 18.82 -5.30
N SER A 169 3.14 19.98 -4.77
CA SER A 169 3.66 20.46 -3.49
C SER A 169 3.36 19.50 -2.35
N MET A 170 2.13 18.97 -2.28
CA MET A 170 1.74 17.96 -1.29
C MET A 170 2.52 16.66 -1.46
N ALA A 171 2.66 16.17 -2.70
CA ALA A 171 3.38 14.93 -3.01
C ALA A 171 4.87 15.01 -2.62
N ILE A 172 5.51 16.16 -2.86
CA ILE A 172 6.91 16.36 -2.46
C ILE A 172 7.01 16.50 -0.93
N ALA A 173 6.10 17.24 -0.29
CA ALA A 173 6.11 17.46 1.16
C ALA A 173 6.08 16.14 1.95
N ILE A 174 5.19 15.22 1.59
CA ILE A 174 5.02 13.94 2.30
C ILE A 174 6.13 12.91 2.00
N ASN A 175 6.91 13.09 0.93
CA ASN A 175 7.99 12.17 0.50
C ASN A 175 9.40 12.81 0.55
N ASN A 176 9.54 13.99 1.14
CA ASN A 176 10.82 14.69 1.23
C ASN A 176 11.80 13.91 2.14
N PRO A 177 13.12 13.86 1.85
CA PRO A 177 13.83 14.50 0.75
C PRO A 177 14.06 13.63 -0.49
N ASN A 178 13.71 12.34 -0.45
CA ASN A 178 14.23 11.36 -1.39
C ASN A 178 13.47 11.29 -2.72
N LEU A 179 12.27 11.87 -2.82
CA LEU A 179 11.45 11.83 -4.03
C LEU A 179 12.11 12.55 -5.20
N VAL A 180 12.54 11.85 -6.25
CA VAL A 180 13.25 12.40 -7.42
C VAL A 180 12.29 12.80 -8.54
N THR A 181 11.26 12.01 -8.79
CA THR A 181 10.32 12.22 -9.91
C THR A 181 8.88 12.05 -9.48
N ILE A 182 8.01 12.94 -9.96
CA ILE A 182 6.56 12.83 -9.86
C ILE A 182 6.01 12.76 -11.28
N ASP A 183 5.26 11.70 -11.59
CA ASP A 183 4.56 11.54 -12.88
C ASP A 183 5.50 11.65 -14.09
N GLY A 184 6.67 11.02 -13.97
CA GLY A 184 7.74 11.08 -14.98
C GLY A 184 8.51 12.41 -15.07
N ASN A 185 8.11 13.44 -14.31
CA ASN A 185 8.77 14.74 -14.30
C ASN A 185 9.69 14.88 -13.08
N PRO A 186 10.95 15.33 -13.24
CA PRO A 186 11.85 15.59 -12.12
C PRO A 186 11.27 16.61 -11.13
N VAL A 187 11.55 16.42 -9.84
CA VAL A 187 11.31 17.43 -8.81
C VAL A 187 12.38 18.51 -8.91
N GLN A 188 11.97 19.76 -9.15
CA GLN A 188 12.88 20.88 -9.33
C GLN A 188 13.39 21.44 -8.00
N GLY A 189 14.50 22.19 -8.03
CA GLY A 189 15.09 22.77 -6.83
C GLY A 189 14.18 23.83 -6.19
N GLU A 190 13.49 24.62 -7.02
CA GLU A 190 12.56 25.66 -6.63
C GLU A 190 11.33 25.07 -5.91
N GLU A 191 10.81 23.94 -6.41
CA GLU A 191 9.70 23.23 -5.76
C GLU A 191 10.08 22.78 -4.34
N ARG A 192 11.33 22.33 -4.14
CA ARG A 192 11.83 21.94 -2.81
C ARG A 192 12.07 23.14 -1.90
N ALA A 193 12.58 24.25 -2.43
CA ALA A 193 12.81 25.46 -1.66
C ALA A 193 11.48 26.00 -1.09
N ALA A 194 10.38 25.86 -1.85
CA ALA A 194 9.04 26.26 -1.39
C ALA A 194 8.46 25.36 -0.26
N LEU A 195 9.07 24.19 0.02
CA LEU A 195 8.58 23.25 1.04
C LEU A 195 8.87 23.69 2.47
N GLU A 196 9.61 24.77 2.71
CA GLU A 196 9.76 25.32 4.07
C GLU A 196 8.39 25.52 4.73
N HIS A 197 7.36 25.88 3.95
CA HIS A 197 5.97 26.02 4.39
C HIS A 197 5.19 24.70 4.56
N TYR A 198 5.69 23.57 4.03
CA TYR A 198 4.98 22.29 4.00
C TYR A 198 5.57 21.22 4.93
N GLN A 199 6.58 21.56 5.73
CA GLN A 199 7.21 20.62 6.65
C GLN A 199 6.41 20.38 7.94
N GLY A 200 6.73 19.28 8.63
CA GLY A 200 6.22 18.95 9.96
C GLY A 200 4.70 18.78 9.99
N LYS A 201 4.01 19.76 10.60
CA LYS A 201 2.56 19.72 10.81
C LYS A 201 1.78 19.64 9.49
N VAL A 202 2.21 20.34 8.44
CA VAL A 202 1.48 20.37 7.16
C VAL A 202 1.50 19.00 6.49
N ALA A 203 2.68 18.38 6.37
CA ALA A 203 2.82 17.01 5.86
C ALA A 203 1.97 16.02 6.66
N TYR A 204 1.97 16.13 7.99
CA TYR A 204 1.11 15.32 8.85
C TYR A 204 -0.39 15.55 8.54
N CYS A 205 -0.83 16.80 8.40
CA CYS A 205 -2.21 17.10 8.04
C CYS A 205 -2.60 16.54 6.67
N ILE A 206 -1.71 16.62 5.68
CA ILE A 206 -1.94 16.07 4.33
C ILE A 206 -2.22 14.56 4.42
N CYS A 207 -1.42 13.82 5.20
CA CYS A 207 -1.63 12.39 5.47
C CYS A 207 -2.93 12.09 6.23
N GLU A 208 -3.52 13.08 6.91
CA GLU A 208 -4.82 12.98 7.59
C GLU A 208 -5.98 13.55 6.73
N GLY A 209 -5.74 13.79 5.43
CA GLY A 209 -6.77 14.22 4.47
C GLY A 209 -6.88 15.73 4.26
N PHE A 210 -5.92 16.53 4.76
CA PHE A 210 -5.89 17.96 4.48
C PHE A 210 -5.47 18.23 3.03
N ILE A 211 -6.33 18.95 2.30
CA ILE A 211 -6.01 19.47 0.97
C ILE A 211 -5.57 20.92 1.14
N VAL A 212 -4.38 21.25 0.64
CA VAL A 212 -3.83 22.60 0.76
C VAL A 212 -4.50 23.52 -0.26
N GLU A 213 -5.38 24.39 0.22
CA GLU A 213 -6.10 25.40 -0.57
C GLU A 213 -5.88 26.80 0.00
N GLY A 214 -5.77 27.79 -0.90
CA GLY A 214 -5.60 29.20 -0.56
C GLY A 214 -4.15 29.64 -0.33
N ASP A 215 -3.98 30.92 0.00
CA ASP A 215 -2.66 31.56 0.08
C ASP A 215 -1.96 31.37 1.43
N ASN A 216 -2.72 31.14 2.52
CA ASN A 216 -2.19 31.00 3.88
C ASN A 216 -2.23 29.54 4.36
N VAL A 217 -1.24 28.76 3.91
CA VAL A 217 -1.11 27.32 4.23
C VAL A 217 -1.03 27.07 5.73
N GLU A 218 -0.32 27.90 6.49
CA GLU A 218 -0.12 27.72 7.93
C GLU A 218 -1.43 27.87 8.72
N GLU A 219 -2.18 28.95 8.48
CA GLU A 219 -3.46 29.20 9.14
C GLU A 219 -4.48 28.10 8.81
N ALA A 220 -4.55 27.68 7.54
CA ALA A 220 -5.42 26.59 7.12
C ALA A 220 -5.02 25.25 7.79
N THR A 221 -3.72 25.00 7.94
CA THR A 221 -3.19 23.82 8.62
C THR A 221 -3.54 23.83 10.11
N ASP A 222 -3.35 24.95 10.80
CA ASP A 222 -3.68 25.06 12.23
C ASP A 222 -5.19 24.93 12.47
N ALA A 223 -6.02 25.51 11.59
CA ALA A 223 -7.47 25.31 11.62
C ALA A 223 -7.86 23.84 11.41
N PHE A 224 -7.19 23.13 10.50
CA PHE A 224 -7.40 21.70 10.27
C PHE A 224 -6.98 20.86 11.49
N LEU A 225 -5.81 21.13 12.08
CA LEU A 225 -5.35 20.46 13.31
C LEU A 225 -6.34 20.63 14.45
N LEU A 226 -6.89 21.83 14.64
CA LEU A 226 -7.88 22.08 15.68
C LEU A 226 -9.17 21.30 15.44
N LYS A 227 -9.63 21.18 14.19
CA LYS A 227 -10.79 20.34 13.83
C LYS A 227 -10.50 18.87 14.12
N LEU A 228 -9.33 18.38 13.76
CA LEU A 228 -8.89 17.00 13.95
C LEU A 228 -8.75 16.64 15.44
N GLN A 229 -8.20 17.53 16.26
CA GLN A 229 -8.14 17.37 17.72
C GLN A 229 -9.55 17.28 18.33
N ARG A 230 -10.45 18.21 17.97
CA ARG A 230 -11.85 18.19 18.44
C ARG A 230 -12.59 16.92 18.04
N ALA A 231 -12.34 16.40 16.82
CA ALA A 231 -12.92 15.14 16.37
C ALA A 231 -12.41 13.95 17.19
N ARG A 232 -11.09 13.89 17.45
CA ARG A 232 -10.47 12.86 18.29
C ARG A 232 -10.97 12.91 19.74
N GLU A 233 -11.11 14.10 20.32
CA GLU A 233 -11.67 14.27 21.67
C GLU A 233 -13.13 13.83 21.75
N LYS A 234 -13.97 14.21 20.78
CA LYS A 234 -15.37 13.73 20.69
C LYS A 234 -15.44 12.20 20.61
N SER A 235 -14.58 11.58 19.79
CA SER A 235 -14.50 10.13 19.68
C SER A 235 -14.08 9.47 21.00
N LYS A 236 -13.08 10.01 21.69
CA LYS A 236 -12.68 9.55 23.04
C LYS A 236 -13.79 9.70 24.07
N HIS A 237 -14.51 10.83 24.06
CA HIS A 237 -15.67 11.02 24.94
C HIS A 237 -16.78 10.03 24.65
N LEU A 238 -17.09 9.74 23.38
CA LEU A 238 -18.06 8.72 22.98
C LEU A 238 -17.64 7.32 23.45
N GLN A 239 -16.35 6.98 23.30
CA GLN A 239 -15.79 5.72 23.80
C GLN A 239 -15.93 5.62 25.33
N LEU A 240 -15.60 6.68 26.08
CA LEU A 240 -15.76 6.74 27.54
C LEU A 240 -17.24 6.60 27.97
N CYS A 241 -18.17 7.22 27.25
CA CYS A 241 -19.61 7.10 27.52
C CYS A 241 -20.17 5.69 27.23
N SER A 242 -19.50 4.91 26.38
CA SER A 242 -19.92 3.53 26.05
C SER A 242 -19.53 2.50 27.12
N ILE A 243 -18.61 2.87 28.03
CA ILE A 243 -18.22 2.03 29.16
C ILE A 243 -19.42 1.87 30.10
N ARG A 244 -19.99 0.66 30.14
CA ARG A 244 -20.97 0.31 31.18
C ARG A 244 -20.22 0.07 32.49
N LEU A 245 -20.49 0.92 33.47
CA LEU A 245 -20.08 0.68 34.85
C LEU A 245 -21.12 -0.24 35.49
N ALA A 246 -20.75 -1.49 35.74
CA ALA A 246 -21.51 -2.40 36.58
C ALA A 246 -20.78 -2.54 37.93
N PRO A 247 -21.51 -2.56 39.06
CA PRO A 247 -20.90 -2.93 40.34
C PRO A 247 -20.30 -4.33 40.23
N GLU A 248 -19.16 -4.57 40.89
CA GLU A 248 -18.55 -5.91 40.88
C GLU A 248 -19.45 -6.98 41.51
N ASP A 249 -20.37 -6.55 42.38
CA ASP A 249 -21.35 -7.38 43.06
C ASP A 249 -22.70 -7.30 42.31
N GLU A 250 -23.06 -8.37 41.61
CA GLU A 250 -24.30 -8.50 40.83
C GLU A 250 -25.59 -8.31 41.65
N THR A 251 -25.50 -8.26 42.98
CA THR A 251 -26.65 -8.05 43.86
C THR A 251 -27.04 -6.58 44.05
N ARG A 252 -26.17 -5.63 43.68
CA ARG A 252 -26.44 -4.19 43.85
C ARG A 252 -26.86 -3.55 42.54
N ASN A 253 -28.11 -3.11 42.46
CA ASN A 253 -28.61 -2.35 41.30
C ASN A 253 -28.30 -0.84 41.35
N VAL A 254 -27.60 -0.36 42.39
CA VAL A 254 -27.35 1.08 42.60
C VAL A 254 -25.87 1.29 42.91
N LEU A 255 -25.21 2.15 42.13
CA LEU A 255 -23.86 2.63 42.39
C LEU A 255 -23.92 3.75 43.46
N THR A 256 -23.27 3.53 44.59
CA THR A 256 -23.03 4.55 45.63
C THR A 256 -21.54 4.84 45.74
N GLU A 257 -21.15 5.99 46.29
CA GLU A 257 -19.74 6.31 46.54
C GLU A 257 -19.03 5.18 47.31
N GLY A 258 -17.85 4.78 46.84
CA GLY A 258 -17.03 3.72 47.45
C GLY A 258 -17.28 2.29 46.96
N ILE A 259 -18.21 2.05 46.02
CA ILE A 259 -18.41 0.71 45.43
C ILE A 259 -17.38 0.45 44.32
N PRO A 260 -16.60 -0.65 44.37
CA PRO A 260 -15.78 -1.06 43.25
C PRO A 260 -16.64 -1.49 42.06
N VAL A 261 -16.26 -1.04 40.87
CA VAL A 261 -16.94 -1.30 39.61
C VAL A 261 -16.04 -2.10 38.68
N ARG A 262 -16.64 -3.01 37.93
CA ARG A 262 -15.97 -3.68 36.81
C ARG A 262 -16.12 -2.83 35.56
N LEU A 263 -14.99 -2.62 34.89
CA LEU A 263 -14.97 -2.07 33.54
C LEU A 263 -15.24 -3.23 32.57
N THR A 264 -16.42 -3.23 31.96
CA THR A 264 -16.71 -4.13 30.84
C THR A 264 -16.67 -3.31 29.56
N CYS A 265 -15.78 -3.70 28.63
CA CYS A 265 -15.76 -3.24 27.25
C CYS A 265 -16.81 -4.01 26.43
#